data_AF-A0A1B6E2N1-F1
#
_entry.id   AF-A0A1B6E2N1-F1
#
_cell.length_a   1.000
_cell.length_b   1.000
_cell.length_c   1.000
_cell.angle_alpha   90.00
_cell.angle_beta   90.00
_cell.angle_gamma   90.00
#
_symmetry.space_group_name_H-M   'P 1'
#
loop_
_entity.id
_entity.type
_entity.pdbx_description
1 polymer ?
#
loop_
_entity_poly.entity_id
_entity_poly.type
_entity_poly.pdbx_seq_one_letter_code
_entity_poly.pdbx_strand_id
1 'polypeptide(L)'
;MDEAIGDEEIYENDWILDTILKYKKLNMYELDKTIHFMELTDHSSMCVLCSNSKGSYEISEFTLPDIIYSENSIKNASDLKLKCGMFSTDIITQMKPIQKEHKLVLSKKEISGISLYNLAMDKQTDEITKYSHITCELVNPSFSLFERKAILVSNSTDPAILVDLEESKSILSLNCCNSSIQSVLQPVFINNNQFVVCYNNCGSLIIQDVRQDDCNQFIPNPYVGKGPWTVNTSGNSINNAKVILLSSCGFVFVFDSRKWSEPLYKNKLPLNQLPKFETNYTVNFSPRDTNIISVSGFDSNVHVYDISNNPREVFVHEGHGNVEGCESNTVVTSHSWFGHEENYLISSAKNKTIQCWQYET
;
A
#
# COMPACT_ATOMS: atom_id res chain seq x y z
N MET A 1 -24.50 45.61 14.88
CA MET A 1 -24.27 44.73 13.73
C MET A 1 -22.82 44.35 13.90
N ASP A 2 -22.60 43.42 14.83
CA ASP A 2 -21.27 43.03 15.27
C ASP A 2 -20.83 41.87 14.39
N GLU A 3 -19.71 42.09 13.70
CA GLU A 3 -19.07 41.13 12.82
C GLU A 3 -18.48 39.99 13.65
N ALA A 4 -18.98 38.78 13.41
CA ALA A 4 -18.35 37.55 13.84
C ALA A 4 -17.12 37.32 12.96
N ILE A 5 -15.98 37.84 13.39
CA ILE A 5 -14.65 37.49 12.89
C ILE A 5 -13.88 37.02 14.12
N GLY A 6 -13.42 35.76 14.14
CA GLY A 6 -12.39 35.39 15.11
C GLY A 6 -12.40 34.00 15.74
N ASP A 7 -13.10 33.00 15.20
CA ASP A 7 -12.95 31.62 15.68
C ASP A 7 -12.29 30.68 14.65
N GLU A 8 -12.48 30.86 13.34
CA GLU A 8 -11.86 30.00 12.32
C GLU A 8 -10.36 30.26 12.11
N GLU A 9 -9.90 31.51 12.16
CA GLU A 9 -8.47 31.87 12.00
C GLU A 9 -7.57 31.38 13.17
N ILE A 10 -8.14 31.10 14.35
CA ILE A 10 -7.35 30.67 15.51
C ILE A 10 -6.93 29.19 15.35
N TYR A 11 -7.81 28.33 14.83
CA TYR A 11 -7.51 26.89 14.64
C TYR A 11 -6.55 26.63 13.47
N GLU A 12 -6.63 27.42 12.38
CA GLU A 12 -5.68 27.27 11.26
C GLU A 12 -4.25 27.64 11.66
N ASN A 13 -4.08 28.64 12.54
CA ASN A 13 -2.77 29.03 13.04
C ASN A 13 -2.13 27.93 13.92
N ASP A 14 -2.92 27.17 14.67
CA ASP A 14 -2.42 26.13 15.56
C ASP A 14 -1.79 24.95 14.80
N TRP A 15 -2.40 24.48 13.71
CA TRP A 15 -1.77 23.44 12.88
C TRP A 15 -0.44 23.93 12.28
N ILE A 16 -0.39 25.17 11.78
CA ILE A 16 0.79 25.66 11.05
C ILE A 16 1.97 25.76 12.03
N LEU A 17 1.71 26.22 13.25
CA LEU A 17 2.71 26.25 14.32
C LEU A 17 3.12 24.84 14.76
N ASP A 18 2.14 23.94 14.93
CA ASP A 18 2.39 22.52 15.22
C ASP A 18 3.24 21.86 14.13
N THR A 19 3.03 22.21 12.86
CA THR A 19 3.75 21.65 11.73
C THR A 19 5.25 21.95 11.83
N ILE A 20 5.61 23.16 12.24
CA ILE A 20 7.01 23.57 12.43
C ILE A 20 7.69 22.74 13.51
N LEU A 21 6.96 22.31 14.54
CA LEU A 21 7.49 21.53 15.66
C LEU A 21 7.46 20.02 15.40
N LYS A 22 6.47 19.53 14.64
CA LYS A 22 6.22 18.10 14.42
C LYS A 22 7.05 17.51 13.27
N TYR A 23 7.34 18.30 12.23
CA TYR A 23 7.95 17.78 11.00
C TYR A 23 9.36 18.32 10.79
N LYS A 24 10.29 17.40 10.53
CA LYS A 24 11.61 17.73 9.98
C LYS A 24 11.51 18.16 8.52
N LYS A 25 10.66 17.49 7.74
CA LYS A 25 10.35 17.82 6.34
C LYS A 25 8.87 17.61 6.10
N LEU A 26 8.23 18.54 5.37
CA LEU A 26 6.88 18.37 4.85
C LEU A 26 6.80 19.03 3.47
N ASN A 27 6.51 18.23 2.45
CA ASN A 27 6.26 18.70 1.08
C ASN A 27 4.88 18.20 0.67
N MET A 28 4.04 19.11 0.19
CA MET A 28 2.65 18.82 -0.16
C MET A 28 2.44 19.12 -1.63
N TYR A 29 1.75 18.20 -2.31
CA TYR A 29 1.42 18.26 -3.73
C TYR A 29 -0.07 18.01 -3.90
N GLU A 30 -0.66 18.63 -4.91
CA GLU A 30 -2.06 18.41 -5.29
C GLU A 30 -2.13 18.00 -6.76
N LEU A 31 -2.96 16.99 -7.04
CA LEU A 31 -3.29 16.55 -8.39
C LEU A 31 -4.69 17.03 -8.79
N ASP A 32 -4.97 17.07 -10.09
CA ASP A 32 -6.27 17.45 -10.62
C ASP A 32 -7.36 16.37 -10.44
N LYS A 33 -6.96 15.14 -10.10
CA LYS A 33 -7.81 13.93 -10.08
C LYS A 33 -7.78 13.20 -8.74
N THR A 34 -8.84 12.46 -8.45
CA THR A 34 -8.94 11.61 -7.25
C THR A 34 -7.96 10.45 -7.34
N ILE A 35 -7.14 10.28 -6.31
CA ILE A 35 -6.12 9.24 -6.21
C ILE A 35 -6.73 7.96 -5.62
N HIS A 36 -6.50 6.82 -6.25
CA HIS A 36 -6.93 5.49 -5.79
C HIS A 36 -5.77 4.66 -5.24
N PHE A 37 -4.62 4.69 -5.91
CA PHE A 37 -3.41 3.99 -5.50
C PHE A 37 -2.18 4.84 -5.78
N MET A 38 -1.19 4.74 -4.91
CA MET A 38 0.15 5.28 -5.12
C MET A 38 1.18 4.28 -4.61
N GLU A 39 2.19 3.99 -5.44
CA GLU A 39 3.28 3.09 -5.08
C GLU A 39 4.60 3.57 -5.69
N LEU A 40 5.67 3.44 -4.92
CA LEU A 40 7.02 3.82 -5.35
C LEU A 40 7.53 2.85 -6.41
N THR A 41 7.92 3.36 -7.57
CA THR A 41 8.56 2.59 -8.64
C THR A 41 10.04 2.37 -8.36
N ASP A 42 10.69 3.39 -7.83
CA ASP A 42 12.05 3.36 -7.32
C ASP A 42 12.26 4.43 -6.23
N HIS A 43 13.51 4.79 -5.96
CA HIS A 43 13.87 5.79 -4.96
C HIS A 43 13.60 7.24 -5.40
N SER A 44 13.27 7.45 -6.68
CA SER A 44 13.18 8.75 -7.37
C SER A 44 11.85 8.98 -8.08
N SER A 45 10.97 7.99 -8.09
CA SER A 45 9.72 8.02 -8.85
C SER A 45 8.61 7.21 -8.19
N MET A 46 7.37 7.54 -8.56
CA MET A 46 6.17 6.85 -8.11
C MET A 46 5.16 6.70 -9.24
N CYS A 47 4.38 5.62 -9.21
CA CYS A 47 3.19 5.46 -10.03
C CYS A 47 1.95 5.82 -9.22
N VAL A 48 1.04 6.55 -9.85
CA VAL A 48 -0.23 6.97 -9.27
C VAL A 48 -1.37 6.52 -10.18
N LEU A 49 -2.37 5.84 -9.62
CA LEU A 49 -3.65 5.58 -10.27
C LEU A 49 -4.65 6.63 -9.82
N CYS A 50 -5.18 7.37 -10.78
CA CYS A 50 -6.21 8.38 -10.58
C CYS A 50 -7.48 8.05 -11.36
N SER A 51 -8.61 8.61 -10.94
CA SER A 51 -9.83 8.67 -11.77
C SER A 51 -10.25 10.12 -11.97
N ASN A 52 -10.71 10.43 -13.18
CA ASN A 52 -11.39 11.70 -13.41
C ASN A 52 -12.88 11.62 -13.05
N SER A 53 -13.55 12.78 -13.04
CA SER A 53 -15.00 12.88 -12.79
C SER A 53 -15.88 12.19 -13.84
N LYS A 54 -15.30 11.82 -15.00
CA LYS A 54 -15.98 11.10 -16.09
C LYS A 54 -15.83 9.58 -15.97
N GLY A 55 -15.17 9.08 -14.93
CA GLY A 55 -15.01 7.66 -14.65
C GLY A 55 -13.91 6.94 -15.45
N SER A 56 -13.05 7.66 -16.18
CA SER A 56 -11.87 7.04 -16.78
C SER A 56 -10.72 7.02 -15.80
N TYR A 57 -9.91 5.97 -15.86
CA TYR A 57 -8.72 5.83 -15.04
C TYR A 57 -7.49 6.34 -15.79
N GLU A 58 -6.58 6.96 -15.05
CA GLU A 58 -5.28 7.40 -15.53
C GLU A 58 -4.20 6.81 -14.63
N ILE A 59 -3.18 6.23 -15.24
CA ILE A 59 -1.98 5.78 -14.55
C ILE A 59 -0.86 6.71 -15.01
N SER A 60 -0.16 7.32 -14.06
CA SER A 60 0.91 8.27 -14.34
C SER A 60 2.13 7.95 -13.48
N GLU A 61 3.31 7.99 -14.08
CA GLU A 61 4.60 7.91 -13.37
C GLU A 61 5.14 9.34 -13.18
N PHE A 62 5.43 9.71 -11.94
CA PHE A 62 6.00 11.01 -11.58
C PHE A 62 7.44 10.85 -11.08
N THR A 63 8.33 11.73 -11.50
CA THR A 63 9.61 11.96 -10.83
C THR A 63 9.38 12.77 -9.57
N LEU A 64 9.93 12.29 -8.47
CA LEU A 64 9.96 12.97 -7.19
C LEU A 64 11.02 14.09 -7.22
N PRO A 65 10.66 15.32 -6.82
CA PRO A 65 11.55 16.48 -6.85
C PRO A 65 12.75 16.36 -5.90
N ASP A 66 13.87 16.98 -6.30
CA ASP A 66 15.15 16.90 -5.58
C ASP A 66 15.09 17.49 -4.16
N ILE A 67 14.13 18.38 -3.90
CA ILE A 67 13.90 18.99 -2.58
C ILE A 67 13.61 17.94 -1.50
N ILE A 68 13.04 16.80 -1.89
CA ILE A 68 12.72 15.69 -0.98
C ILE A 68 14.02 15.08 -0.41
N TYR A 69 15.07 14.96 -1.22
CA TYR A 69 16.37 14.39 -0.80
C TYR A 69 17.31 15.42 -0.18
N SER A 70 17.08 16.70 -0.43
CA SER A 70 18.00 17.76 -0.03
C SER A 70 17.72 18.26 1.38
N GLU A 71 18.77 18.69 2.08
CA GLU A 71 18.65 19.51 3.29
C GLU A 71 18.57 21.02 2.96
N ASN A 72 18.97 21.42 1.75
CA ASN A 72 18.97 22.81 1.28
C ASN A 72 17.89 23.01 0.20
N SER A 73 16.82 23.73 0.54
CA SER A 73 15.62 23.92 -0.29
C SER A 73 15.73 25.00 -1.37
N ILE A 74 16.81 25.81 -1.37
CA ILE A 74 16.83 27.11 -2.06
C ILE A 74 17.02 27.01 -3.60
N LYS A 75 17.46 25.87 -4.16
CA LYS A 75 17.76 25.72 -5.60
C LYS A 75 17.17 24.50 -6.28
N ASN A 76 16.32 23.74 -5.60
CA ASN A 76 15.85 22.47 -6.11
C ASN A 76 14.47 22.60 -6.75
N ALA A 77 14.18 21.78 -7.77
CA ALA A 77 12.83 21.69 -8.30
C ALA A 77 11.88 21.33 -7.16
N SER A 78 10.78 22.08 -7.03
CA SER A 78 9.77 21.86 -5.99
C SER A 78 8.72 20.85 -6.41
N ASP A 79 8.38 20.81 -7.71
CA ASP A 79 7.15 20.17 -8.18
C ASP A 79 7.37 18.75 -8.69
N LEU A 80 6.31 17.94 -8.60
CA LEU A 80 6.23 16.63 -9.25
C LEU A 80 6.31 16.80 -10.77
N LYS A 81 7.18 16.01 -11.42
CA LYS A 81 7.31 16.02 -12.89
C LYS A 81 6.73 14.75 -13.47
N LEU A 82 5.73 14.89 -14.35
CA LEU A 82 5.19 13.75 -15.10
C LEU A 82 6.27 13.17 -16.02
N LYS A 83 6.54 11.87 -15.91
CA LYS A 83 7.43 11.13 -16.82
C LYS A 83 6.65 10.53 -17.98
N CYS A 84 5.60 9.78 -17.65
CA CYS A 84 4.74 9.13 -18.61
C CYS A 84 3.35 8.86 -18.02
N GLY A 85 2.39 8.58 -18.88
CA GLY A 85 1.05 8.20 -18.45
C GLY A 85 0.30 7.33 -19.45
N MET A 86 -0.84 6.82 -19.01
CA MET A 86 -1.83 6.18 -19.87
C MET A 86 -3.24 6.33 -19.32
N PHE A 87 -4.21 6.20 -20.22
CA PHE A 87 -5.61 6.12 -19.87
C PHE A 87 -6.11 4.68 -20.00
N SER A 88 -7.02 4.30 -19.11
CA SER A 88 -7.73 3.03 -19.19
C SER A 88 -9.21 3.22 -18.92
N THR A 89 -10.02 2.50 -19.68
CA THR A 89 -11.46 2.34 -19.44
C THR A 89 -11.75 1.18 -18.49
N ASP A 90 -10.79 0.30 -18.26
CA ASP A 90 -10.94 -0.84 -17.37
C ASP A 90 -10.82 -0.37 -15.91
N ILE A 91 -11.62 -0.97 -15.01
CA ILE A 91 -11.46 -0.75 -13.58
C ILE A 91 -10.23 -1.51 -13.10
N ILE A 92 -9.20 -0.79 -12.66
CA ILE A 92 -7.99 -1.37 -12.10
C ILE A 92 -8.26 -1.78 -10.65
N THR A 93 -8.10 -3.07 -10.34
CA THR A 93 -8.32 -3.62 -8.99
C THR A 93 -7.04 -3.61 -8.16
N GLN A 94 -5.88 -3.73 -8.82
CA GLN A 94 -4.57 -3.65 -8.16
C GLN A 94 -3.50 -3.22 -9.17
N MET A 95 -2.57 -2.38 -8.71
CA MET A 95 -1.42 -1.89 -9.46
C MET A 95 -0.19 -2.08 -8.58
N LYS A 96 0.87 -2.70 -9.12
CA LYS A 96 2.19 -2.75 -8.45
C LYS A 96 3.34 -2.60 -9.44
N PRO A 97 4.33 -1.74 -9.17
CA PRO A 97 5.54 -1.65 -9.97
C PRO A 97 6.48 -2.83 -9.69
N ILE A 98 7.21 -3.27 -10.71
CA ILE A 98 8.33 -4.19 -10.54
C ILE A 98 9.55 -3.33 -10.16
N GLN A 99 9.99 -3.45 -8.90
CA GLN A 99 11.05 -2.61 -8.34
C GLN A 99 12.30 -2.58 -9.24
N LYS A 100 12.77 -1.37 -9.56
CA LYS A 100 13.98 -1.13 -10.36
C LYS A 100 13.94 -1.64 -11.82
N GLU A 101 12.78 -2.05 -12.33
CA GLU A 101 12.65 -2.52 -13.72
C GLU A 101 11.87 -1.57 -14.63
N HIS A 102 11.35 -0.45 -14.11
CA HIS A 102 10.48 0.46 -14.86
C HIS A 102 9.34 -0.28 -15.57
N LYS A 103 8.73 -1.24 -14.87
CA LYS A 103 7.60 -2.04 -15.35
C LYS A 103 6.48 -2.01 -14.33
N LEU A 104 5.26 -2.21 -14.82
CA LEU A 104 4.05 -2.18 -14.03
C LEU A 104 3.21 -3.43 -14.28
N VAL A 105 2.68 -4.00 -13.20
CA VAL A 105 1.74 -5.12 -13.23
C VAL A 105 0.36 -4.61 -12.82
N LEU A 106 -0.66 -4.90 -13.64
CA LEU A 106 -2.04 -4.52 -13.37
C LEU A 106 -2.95 -5.75 -13.30
N SER A 107 -3.80 -5.78 -12.29
CA SER A 107 -5.02 -6.59 -12.25
C SER A 107 -6.24 -5.71 -12.51
N LYS A 108 -7.23 -6.25 -13.19
CA LYS A 108 -8.40 -5.51 -13.67
C LYS A 108 -9.68 -6.26 -13.37
N LYS A 109 -10.76 -5.50 -13.16
CA LYS A 109 -12.08 -6.06 -12.90
C LYS A 109 -12.62 -6.79 -14.13
N GLU A 110 -13.24 -7.93 -13.89
CA GLU A 110 -13.82 -8.88 -14.85
C GLU A 110 -12.83 -9.41 -15.90
N ILE A 111 -11.53 -9.26 -15.66
CA ILE A 111 -10.47 -9.72 -16.56
C ILE A 111 -9.70 -10.86 -15.87
N SER A 112 -9.39 -11.89 -16.65
CA SER A 112 -8.63 -13.05 -16.18
C SER A 112 -7.12 -12.79 -16.27
N GLY A 113 -6.38 -13.16 -15.22
CA GLY A 113 -4.93 -12.95 -15.17
C GLY A 113 -4.49 -11.49 -15.00
N ILE A 114 -3.25 -11.19 -15.39
CA ILE A 114 -2.60 -9.89 -15.16
C ILE A 114 -2.02 -9.30 -16.45
N SER A 115 -1.96 -7.98 -16.53
CA SER A 115 -1.39 -7.25 -17.67
C SER A 115 -0.06 -6.59 -17.30
N LEU A 116 0.90 -6.63 -18.22
CA LEU A 116 2.24 -6.09 -18.02
C LEU A 116 2.51 -4.90 -18.93
N TYR A 117 3.08 -3.85 -18.33
CA TYR A 117 3.32 -2.57 -18.98
C TYR A 117 4.76 -2.10 -18.77
N ASN A 118 5.30 -1.41 -19.77
CA ASN A 118 6.56 -0.68 -19.67
C ASN A 118 6.25 0.75 -19.25
N LEU A 119 6.94 1.21 -18.22
CA LEU A 119 7.04 2.63 -17.87
C LEU A 119 8.13 3.26 -18.74
N ALA A 120 8.15 4.59 -18.81
CA ALA A 120 9.18 5.30 -19.58
C ALA A 120 10.57 5.05 -18.98
N MET A 121 11.37 4.25 -19.68
CA MET A 121 12.77 3.98 -19.34
C MET A 121 13.67 5.17 -19.69
N ASP A 122 13.34 5.93 -20.74
CA ASP A 122 14.10 7.07 -21.26
C ASP A 122 13.17 8.20 -21.74
N LYS A 123 13.72 9.40 -22.00
CA LYS A 123 13.00 10.60 -22.51
C LYS A 123 12.36 10.45 -23.91
N GLN A 124 12.30 9.24 -24.47
CA GLN A 124 11.83 9.01 -25.84
C GLN A 124 10.33 8.77 -25.94
N THR A 125 9.67 8.36 -24.85
CA THR A 125 8.22 8.15 -24.83
C THR A 125 7.61 8.65 -23.53
N ASP A 126 6.52 9.39 -23.63
CA ASP A 126 5.66 9.83 -22.51
C ASP A 126 4.46 8.89 -22.30
N GLU A 127 4.42 7.76 -23.00
CA GLU A 127 3.34 6.79 -22.93
C GLU A 127 3.75 5.53 -22.14
N ILE A 128 2.86 5.07 -21.26
CA ILE A 128 2.95 3.73 -20.65
C ILE A 128 2.38 2.71 -21.63
N THR A 129 3.18 1.73 -22.05
CA THR A 129 2.80 0.80 -23.13
C THR A 129 2.60 -0.62 -22.62
N LYS A 130 1.49 -1.26 -23.02
CA LYS A 130 1.25 -2.69 -22.72
C LYS A 130 2.17 -3.54 -23.60
N TYR A 131 2.97 -4.41 -23.00
CA TYR A 131 3.80 -5.35 -23.76
C TYR A 131 3.34 -6.80 -23.67
N SER A 132 2.60 -7.17 -22.61
CA SER A 132 2.18 -8.55 -22.41
C SER A 132 0.91 -8.66 -21.56
N HIS A 133 0.29 -9.83 -21.61
CA HIS A 133 -0.82 -10.23 -20.76
C HIS A 133 -0.68 -11.71 -20.44
N ILE A 134 -0.62 -12.03 -19.15
CA ILE A 134 -0.50 -13.40 -18.67
C ILE A 134 -1.89 -13.88 -18.31
N THR A 135 -2.49 -14.65 -19.21
CA THR A 135 -3.81 -15.25 -19.01
C THR A 135 -3.71 -16.43 -18.05
N CYS A 136 -4.67 -16.53 -17.14
CA CYS A 136 -4.85 -17.69 -16.27
C CYS A 136 -6.36 -17.87 -15.99
N GLU A 137 -6.74 -18.84 -15.16
CA GLU A 137 -8.15 -19.12 -14.83
C GLU A 137 -8.74 -18.15 -13.77
N LEU A 138 -7.90 -17.35 -13.12
CA LEU A 138 -8.30 -16.45 -12.05
C LEU A 138 -8.84 -15.14 -12.61
N VAL A 139 -10.10 -14.83 -12.31
CA VAL A 139 -10.73 -13.55 -12.60
C VAL A 139 -10.54 -12.61 -11.42
N ASN A 140 -10.18 -11.35 -11.68
CA ASN A 140 -9.88 -10.34 -10.65
C ASN A 140 -8.77 -10.76 -9.68
N PRO A 141 -7.63 -11.31 -10.16
CA PRO A 141 -6.62 -11.83 -9.24
C PRO A 141 -6.04 -10.71 -8.37
N SER A 142 -5.96 -10.93 -7.07
CA SER A 142 -5.02 -10.25 -6.19
C SER A 142 -3.66 -10.89 -6.34
N PHE A 143 -2.60 -10.09 -6.29
CA PHE A 143 -1.24 -10.57 -6.47
C PHE A 143 -0.22 -9.91 -5.55
N SER A 144 0.88 -10.64 -5.36
CA SER A 144 2.09 -10.16 -4.72
C SER A 144 3.26 -10.35 -5.67
N LEU A 145 4.27 -9.49 -5.53
CA LEU A 145 5.47 -9.51 -6.36
C LEU A 145 6.68 -9.82 -5.47
N PHE A 146 7.60 -10.63 -6.01
CA PHE A 146 8.94 -10.81 -5.45
C PHE A 146 9.90 -10.93 -6.62
N GLU A 147 10.78 -9.94 -6.79
CA GLU A 147 11.64 -9.83 -7.96
C GLU A 147 10.82 -9.96 -9.26
N ARG A 148 11.10 -10.98 -10.09
CA ARG A 148 10.43 -11.25 -11.37
C ARG A 148 9.32 -12.30 -11.28
N LYS A 149 8.87 -12.62 -10.06
CA LYS A 149 7.78 -13.57 -9.84
C LYS A 149 6.55 -12.87 -9.31
N ALA A 150 5.39 -13.38 -9.70
CA ALA A 150 4.12 -13.02 -9.09
C ALA A 150 3.39 -14.27 -8.61
N ILE A 151 2.72 -14.14 -7.47
CA ILE A 151 1.75 -15.14 -7.01
C ILE A 151 0.37 -14.50 -7.12
N LEU A 152 -0.54 -15.19 -7.83
CA LEU A 152 -1.89 -14.72 -8.10
C LEU A 152 -2.87 -15.59 -7.33
N VAL A 153 -3.87 -14.96 -6.71
CA VAL A 153 -5.00 -15.61 -6.03
C VAL A 153 -6.25 -14.82 -6.30
N SER A 154 -7.42 -15.44 -6.26
CA SER A 154 -8.71 -14.75 -6.35
C SER A 154 -9.55 -15.07 -5.13
N ASN A 155 -10.28 -16.19 -5.18
CA ASN A 155 -11.13 -16.65 -4.09
C ASN A 155 -10.62 -17.98 -3.53
N SER A 156 -11.11 -18.34 -2.35
CA SER A 156 -10.78 -19.59 -1.65
C SER A 156 -11.27 -20.88 -2.30
N THR A 157 -11.91 -20.80 -3.46
CA THR A 157 -12.22 -21.96 -4.31
C THR A 157 -11.21 -22.16 -5.44
N ASP A 158 -10.39 -21.16 -5.70
CA ASP A 158 -9.52 -21.11 -6.86
C ASP A 158 -8.08 -21.46 -6.44
N PRO A 159 -7.26 -22.03 -7.33
CA PRO A 159 -5.85 -22.28 -7.01
C PRO A 159 -5.05 -20.96 -6.92
N ALA A 160 -3.90 -20.99 -6.24
CA ALA A 160 -2.89 -19.96 -6.48
C ALA A 160 -2.10 -20.27 -7.74
N ILE A 161 -1.74 -19.24 -8.48
CA ILE A 161 -0.96 -19.39 -9.71
C ILE A 161 0.35 -18.62 -9.56
N LEU A 162 1.45 -19.35 -9.60
CA LEU A 162 2.79 -18.78 -9.68
C LEU A 162 3.09 -18.41 -11.13
N VAL A 163 3.58 -17.20 -11.34
CA VAL A 163 3.81 -16.60 -12.65
C VAL A 163 5.24 -16.09 -12.75
N ASP A 164 5.86 -16.34 -13.91
CA ASP A 164 7.12 -15.74 -14.32
C ASP A 164 6.83 -14.47 -15.12
N LEU A 165 7.26 -13.32 -14.61
CA LEU A 165 7.04 -12.02 -15.26
C LEU A 165 8.05 -11.77 -16.38
N GLU A 166 9.22 -12.41 -16.35
CA GLU A 166 10.24 -12.28 -17.40
C GLU A 166 9.81 -13.05 -18.64
N GLU A 167 9.39 -14.29 -18.46
CA GLU A 167 8.90 -15.13 -19.56
C GLU A 167 7.43 -14.90 -19.90
N SER A 168 6.73 -14.06 -19.14
CA SER A 168 5.29 -13.79 -19.32
C SER A 168 4.42 -15.04 -19.33
N LYS A 169 4.67 -16.00 -18.42
CA LYS A 169 3.98 -17.30 -18.40
C LYS A 169 3.60 -17.74 -16.99
N SER A 170 2.50 -18.49 -16.89
CA SER A 170 2.21 -19.25 -15.68
C SER A 170 3.18 -20.42 -15.55
N ILE A 171 3.68 -20.63 -14.34
CA ILE A 171 4.66 -21.68 -14.02
C ILE A 171 3.96 -22.87 -13.34
N LEU A 172 3.19 -22.58 -12.29
CA LEU A 172 2.67 -23.59 -11.38
C LEU A 172 1.27 -23.19 -10.89
N SER A 173 0.38 -24.17 -10.78
CA SER A 173 -0.89 -24.05 -10.09
C SER A 173 -0.79 -24.80 -8.77
N LEU A 174 -1.07 -24.10 -7.67
CA LEU A 174 -0.90 -24.56 -6.29
C LEU A 174 -2.25 -24.64 -5.61
N ASN A 175 -2.54 -25.78 -4.99
CA ASN A 175 -3.78 -25.99 -4.27
C ASN A 175 -3.69 -25.40 -2.84
N CYS A 176 -3.71 -24.08 -2.75
CA CYS A 176 -3.40 -23.35 -1.52
C CYS A 176 -4.65 -22.84 -0.78
N CYS A 177 -5.81 -23.50 -0.97
CA CYS A 177 -7.09 -22.97 -0.52
C CYS A 177 -7.92 -24.00 0.23
N ASN A 178 -8.64 -23.52 1.25
CA ASN A 178 -9.59 -24.27 2.02
C ASN A 178 -10.99 -23.86 1.57
N SER A 179 -11.59 -24.67 0.70
CA SER A 179 -12.91 -24.43 0.11
C SER A 179 -14.06 -24.31 1.13
N SER A 180 -13.83 -24.68 2.39
CA SER A 180 -14.81 -24.50 3.47
C SER A 180 -14.98 -23.04 3.93
N ILE A 181 -14.01 -22.16 3.62
CA ILE A 181 -14.04 -20.75 4.01
C ILE A 181 -14.19 -19.91 2.76
N GLN A 182 -15.37 -19.32 2.50
CA GLN A 182 -15.56 -18.43 1.34
C GLN A 182 -14.98 -17.03 1.59
N SER A 183 -13.88 -16.68 0.92
CA SER A 183 -13.21 -15.38 1.08
C SER A 183 -12.49 -14.97 -0.20
N VAL A 184 -12.42 -13.65 -0.43
CA VAL A 184 -11.37 -13.05 -1.26
C VAL A 184 -10.03 -13.27 -0.58
N LEU A 185 -9.01 -13.57 -1.37
CA LEU A 185 -7.67 -13.88 -0.88
C LEU A 185 -6.70 -12.75 -1.20
N GLN A 186 -5.72 -12.56 -0.32
CA GLN A 186 -4.63 -11.63 -0.54
C GLN A 186 -3.30 -12.36 -0.30
N PRO A 187 -2.39 -12.40 -1.28
CA PRO A 187 -1.13 -13.07 -1.11
C PRO A 187 -0.03 -12.08 -0.70
N VAL A 188 0.99 -12.57 0.00
CA VAL A 188 2.23 -11.84 0.25
C VAL A 188 3.43 -12.77 0.28
N PHE A 189 4.51 -12.40 -0.40
CA PHE A 189 5.76 -13.16 -0.32
C PHE A 189 6.44 -12.97 1.04
N ILE A 190 6.93 -14.08 1.60
CA ILE A 190 7.86 -14.10 2.75
C ILE A 190 9.29 -14.06 2.20
N ASN A 191 9.56 -14.87 1.17
CA ASN A 191 10.84 -14.97 0.48
C ASN A 191 10.61 -15.55 -0.94
N ASN A 192 11.68 -15.79 -1.69
CA ASN A 192 11.61 -16.29 -3.08
C ASN A 192 10.87 -17.64 -3.25
N ASN A 193 10.77 -18.44 -2.18
CA ASN A 193 10.16 -19.77 -2.24
C ASN A 193 8.90 -19.90 -1.40
N GLN A 194 8.57 -18.92 -0.57
CA GLN A 194 7.45 -19.03 0.37
C GLN A 194 6.59 -17.78 0.33
N PHE A 195 5.28 -18.00 0.35
CA PHE A 195 4.28 -16.96 0.44
C PHE A 195 3.20 -17.33 1.43
N VAL A 196 2.48 -16.32 1.89
CA VAL A 196 1.29 -16.44 2.71
C VAL A 196 0.08 -15.98 1.91
N VAL A 197 -1.03 -16.67 2.08
CA VAL A 197 -2.34 -16.25 1.61
C VAL A 197 -3.21 -15.92 2.82
N CYS A 198 -3.71 -14.69 2.89
CA CYS A 198 -4.64 -14.23 3.90
C CYS A 198 -6.08 -14.33 3.39
N TYR A 199 -6.95 -14.93 4.20
CA TYR A 199 -8.39 -14.91 3.98
C TYR A 199 -8.93 -13.58 4.47
N ASN A 200 -9.27 -12.68 3.55
CA ASN A 200 -9.73 -11.34 3.88
C ASN A 200 -10.87 -11.33 4.91
N ASN A 201 -11.86 -12.22 4.84
CA ASN A 201 -13.03 -12.17 5.73
C ASN A 201 -12.77 -12.56 7.19
N CYS A 202 -11.69 -13.31 7.48
CA CYS A 202 -11.44 -13.88 8.80
C CYS A 202 -10.00 -13.74 9.29
N GLY A 203 -9.07 -13.34 8.43
CA GLY A 203 -7.65 -13.16 8.74
C GLY A 203 -6.90 -14.46 9.01
N SER A 204 -7.48 -15.63 8.69
CA SER A 204 -6.74 -16.89 8.72
C SER A 204 -5.68 -16.90 7.61
N LEU A 205 -4.59 -17.64 7.83
CA LEU A 205 -3.47 -17.70 6.89
C LEU A 205 -3.26 -19.11 6.35
N ILE A 206 -2.81 -19.19 5.10
CA ILE A 206 -2.18 -20.39 4.54
C ILE A 206 -0.76 -20.02 4.16
N ILE A 207 0.21 -20.81 4.63
CA ILE A 207 1.60 -20.69 4.25
C ILE A 207 1.89 -21.77 3.21
N GLN A 208 2.51 -21.39 2.10
CA GLN A 208 2.83 -22.29 1.00
C GLN A 208 4.29 -22.14 0.60
N ASP A 209 4.97 -23.26 0.42
CA ASP A 209 6.29 -23.34 -0.22
C ASP A 209 6.10 -23.75 -1.69
N VAL A 210 6.60 -22.96 -2.63
CA VAL A 210 6.45 -23.20 -4.08
C VAL A 210 7.21 -24.44 -4.57
N ARG A 211 8.11 -24.99 -3.74
CA ARG A 211 8.90 -26.18 -4.06
C ARG A 211 8.19 -27.48 -3.66
N GLN A 212 7.06 -27.39 -2.99
CA GLN A 212 6.33 -28.52 -2.43
C GLN A 212 4.85 -28.42 -2.78
N ASP A 213 4.33 -29.37 -3.55
CA ASP A 213 2.96 -29.30 -4.07
C ASP A 213 1.88 -29.37 -2.96
N ASP A 214 2.13 -30.13 -1.88
CA ASP A 214 1.14 -30.44 -0.82
C ASP A 214 1.49 -29.87 0.57
N CYS A 215 2.50 -29.01 0.69
CA CYS A 215 2.88 -28.47 2.01
C CYS A 215 2.23 -27.11 2.26
N ASN A 216 0.96 -27.14 2.63
CA ASN A 216 0.27 -25.98 3.16
C ASN A 216 0.14 -26.06 4.69
N GLN A 217 0.54 -24.99 5.38
CA GLN A 217 0.27 -24.84 6.81
C GLN A 217 -0.86 -23.84 7.00
N PHE A 218 -1.99 -24.32 7.53
CA PHE A 218 -3.12 -23.47 7.88
C PHE A 218 -2.98 -22.91 9.30
N ILE A 219 -3.06 -21.58 9.43
CA ILE A 219 -3.04 -20.88 10.70
C ILE A 219 -4.42 -20.24 10.92
N PRO A 220 -5.27 -20.82 11.78
CA PRO A 220 -6.58 -20.24 12.07
C PRO A 220 -6.43 -18.92 12.83
N ASN A 221 -7.24 -17.93 12.47
CA ASN A 221 -7.40 -16.74 13.28
C ASN A 221 -8.55 -16.94 14.28
N PRO A 222 -8.29 -16.96 15.61
CA PRO A 222 -9.35 -17.14 16.60
C PRO A 222 -10.28 -15.93 16.75
N TYR A 223 -10.00 -14.80 16.09
CA TYR A 223 -10.78 -13.55 16.14
C TYR A 223 -11.66 -13.38 14.89
N VAL A 224 -12.40 -14.45 14.55
CA VAL A 224 -13.41 -14.40 13.49
C VAL A 224 -14.44 -13.30 13.80
N GLY A 225 -14.83 -12.52 12.79
CA GLY A 225 -15.86 -11.47 12.93
C GLY A 225 -15.34 -10.06 13.28
N LYS A 226 -14.05 -9.77 13.10
CA LYS A 226 -13.45 -8.43 13.30
C LYS A 226 -13.27 -7.62 12.01
N GLY A 227 -14.23 -7.79 11.11
CA GLY A 227 -14.22 -7.19 9.77
C GLY A 227 -13.19 -7.83 8.84
N PRO A 228 -13.06 -7.31 7.61
CA PRO A 228 -12.04 -7.78 6.68
C PRO A 228 -10.61 -7.53 7.21
N TRP A 229 -9.65 -8.25 6.64
CA TRP A 229 -8.24 -8.27 7.01
C TRP A 229 -7.34 -8.07 5.79
N THR A 230 -6.26 -7.31 5.97
CA THR A 230 -5.16 -7.16 5.02
C THR A 230 -3.87 -7.74 5.61
N VAL A 231 -2.95 -8.17 4.75
CA VAL A 231 -1.68 -8.77 5.13
C VAL A 231 -0.49 -8.08 4.46
N ASN A 232 0.61 -7.94 5.19
CA ASN A 232 1.87 -7.46 4.65
C ASN A 232 3.07 -8.15 5.31
N THR A 233 4.28 -7.95 4.79
CA THR A 233 5.52 -8.51 5.36
C THR A 233 6.57 -7.44 5.58
N SER A 234 7.54 -7.71 6.45
CA SER A 234 8.68 -6.81 6.70
C SER A 234 9.69 -6.77 5.55
N GLY A 235 9.32 -7.25 4.36
CA GLY A 235 10.17 -7.31 3.17
C GLY A 235 11.26 -8.39 3.21
N ASN A 236 12.16 -8.31 2.23
CA ASN A 236 13.15 -9.32 1.82
C ASN A 236 14.32 -9.54 2.80
N SER A 237 14.07 -9.52 4.11
CA SER A 237 15.07 -9.99 5.07
C SER A 237 15.20 -11.51 4.90
N ILE A 238 16.36 -11.96 4.39
CA ILE A 238 16.57 -13.29 3.81
C ILE A 238 16.24 -14.46 4.76
N ASN A 239 16.13 -14.24 6.08
CA ASN A 239 15.94 -15.35 7.03
C ASN A 239 14.89 -15.16 8.14
N ASN A 240 14.34 -13.96 8.39
CA ASN A 240 13.45 -13.71 9.54
C ASN A 240 12.33 -12.71 9.21
N ALA A 241 11.64 -12.89 8.08
CA ALA A 241 10.54 -12.00 7.74
C ALA A 241 9.43 -12.09 8.80
N LYS A 242 8.91 -10.93 9.21
CA LYS A 242 7.69 -10.84 10.00
C LYS A 242 6.50 -10.67 9.06
N VAL A 243 5.36 -11.24 9.44
CA VAL A 243 4.09 -11.10 8.72
C VAL A 243 3.12 -10.36 9.60
N ILE A 244 2.56 -9.27 9.10
CA ILE A 244 1.59 -8.44 9.81
C ILE A 244 0.22 -8.57 9.19
N LEU A 245 -0.78 -8.72 10.05
CA LEU A 245 -2.20 -8.67 9.72
C LEU A 245 -2.81 -7.44 10.35
N LEU A 246 -3.64 -6.73 9.61
CA LEU A 246 -4.44 -5.62 10.10
C LEU A 246 -5.90 -5.88 9.74
N SER A 247 -6.79 -5.80 10.73
CA SER A 247 -8.23 -5.87 10.54
C SER A 247 -8.83 -4.47 10.38
N SER A 248 -9.96 -4.40 9.69
CA SER A 248 -10.75 -3.17 9.57
C SER A 248 -11.31 -2.67 10.91
N CYS A 249 -11.20 -3.44 11.99
CA CYS A 249 -11.53 -3.01 13.35
C CYS A 249 -10.30 -2.56 14.15
N GLY A 250 -9.13 -2.42 13.51
CA GLY A 250 -7.89 -1.99 14.12
C GLY A 250 -7.13 -3.09 14.88
N PHE A 251 -7.51 -4.36 14.73
CA PHE A 251 -6.72 -5.46 15.32
C PHE A 251 -5.47 -5.70 14.50
N VAL A 252 -4.33 -5.81 15.17
CA VAL A 252 -3.02 -6.07 14.55
C VAL A 252 -2.39 -7.31 15.14
N PHE A 253 -2.05 -8.27 14.28
CA PHE A 253 -1.24 -9.44 14.65
C PHE A 253 0.09 -9.41 13.89
N VAL A 254 1.16 -9.82 14.57
CA VAL A 254 2.47 -10.01 13.95
C VAL A 254 2.94 -11.42 14.21
N PHE A 255 3.37 -12.13 13.17
CA PHE A 255 3.94 -13.47 13.23
C PHE A 255 5.40 -13.46 12.83
N ASP A 256 6.19 -14.35 13.43
CA ASP A 256 7.53 -14.70 12.96
C ASP A 256 7.39 -15.80 11.90
N SER A 257 8.00 -15.62 10.72
CA SER A 257 7.95 -16.64 9.66
C SER A 257 8.54 -18.00 10.05
N ARG A 258 9.31 -18.07 11.14
CA ARG A 258 9.88 -19.31 11.69
C ARG A 258 8.99 -19.94 12.77
N LYS A 259 8.04 -19.19 13.34
CA LYS A 259 7.19 -19.64 14.44
C LYS A 259 5.77 -19.08 14.28
N TRP A 260 4.90 -19.92 13.70
CA TRP A 260 3.50 -19.59 13.43
C TRP A 260 2.50 -20.03 14.50
N SER A 261 2.96 -20.81 15.49
CA SER A 261 2.07 -21.35 16.54
C SER A 261 1.42 -20.26 17.38
N GLU A 262 2.07 -19.11 17.52
CA GLU A 262 1.58 -17.96 18.27
C GLU A 262 2.08 -16.65 17.64
N PRO A 263 1.27 -15.58 17.66
CA PRO A 263 1.73 -14.27 17.20
C PRO A 263 2.76 -13.69 18.18
N LEU A 264 3.81 -13.04 17.65
CA LEU A 264 4.76 -12.22 18.40
C LEU A 264 4.09 -11.02 19.06
N TYR A 265 3.13 -10.43 18.37
CA TYR A 265 2.39 -9.27 18.85
C TYR A 265 0.92 -9.41 18.48
N LYS A 266 0.06 -8.96 19.39
CA LYS A 266 -1.38 -8.97 19.21
C LYS A 266 -2.02 -7.91 20.08
N ASN A 267 -2.58 -6.88 19.44
CA ASN A 267 -3.34 -5.86 20.14
C ASN A 267 -4.34 -5.17 19.21
N LYS A 268 -5.21 -4.33 19.78
CA LYS A 268 -6.05 -3.39 19.03
C LYS A 268 -5.41 -2.01 19.06
N LEU A 269 -5.20 -1.41 17.89
CA LEU A 269 -4.71 -0.04 17.80
C LEU A 269 -5.78 0.95 18.28
N PRO A 270 -5.39 2.05 18.94
CA PRO A 270 -6.31 3.10 19.41
C PRO A 270 -6.77 4.00 18.25
N LEU A 271 -7.39 3.42 17.23
CA LEU A 271 -7.92 4.16 16.08
C LEU A 271 -9.27 4.80 16.43
N ASN A 272 -9.42 6.07 16.09
CA ASN A 272 -10.62 6.86 16.43
C ASN A 272 -11.83 6.56 15.53
N GLN A 273 -11.58 6.03 14.33
CA GLN A 273 -12.62 5.73 13.35
C GLN A 273 -12.48 4.31 12.81
N LEU A 274 -13.64 3.70 12.54
CA LEU A 274 -13.71 2.50 11.72
C LEU A 274 -13.69 2.93 10.26
N PRO A 275 -13.04 2.14 9.38
CA PRO A 275 -12.99 2.48 7.96
C PRO A 275 -14.41 2.53 7.41
N LYS A 276 -14.67 3.54 6.59
CA LYS A 276 -15.90 3.60 5.80
C LYS A 276 -15.88 2.43 4.81
N PHE A 277 -17.06 1.97 4.37
CA PHE A 277 -17.14 0.99 3.29
C PHE A 277 -16.33 1.50 2.08
N GLU A 278 -15.54 0.62 1.45
CA GLU A 278 -14.67 0.92 0.29
C GLU A 278 -13.36 1.69 0.58
N THR A 279 -12.71 1.49 1.74
CA THR A 279 -11.34 2.00 1.96
C THR A 279 -10.28 0.90 1.91
N ASN A 280 -9.15 1.21 1.26
CA ASN A 280 -7.95 0.37 1.25
C ASN A 280 -7.13 0.68 2.49
N TYR A 281 -7.52 0.15 3.66
CA TYR A 281 -6.65 0.23 4.84
C TYR A 281 -5.42 -0.64 4.64
N THR A 282 -4.27 -0.12 5.08
CA THR A 282 -2.99 -0.78 4.86
C THR A 282 -2.07 -0.61 6.06
N VAL A 283 -1.13 -1.53 6.18
CA VAL A 283 -0.13 -1.56 7.24
C VAL A 283 1.23 -1.89 6.63
N ASN A 284 2.26 -1.15 7.04
CA ASN A 284 3.63 -1.36 6.59
C ASN A 284 4.58 -1.37 7.79
N PHE A 285 5.52 -2.31 7.82
CA PHE A 285 6.65 -2.21 8.75
C PHE A 285 7.57 -1.07 8.33
N SER A 286 8.16 -0.38 9.32
CA SER A 286 9.32 0.46 9.05
C SER A 286 10.46 -0.40 8.50
N PRO A 287 11.14 0.04 7.43
CA PRO A 287 12.25 -0.71 6.84
C PRO A 287 13.46 -0.82 7.77
N ARG A 288 13.52 -0.02 8.85
CA ARG A 288 14.64 0.02 9.81
C ARG A 288 14.35 -0.68 11.13
N ASP A 289 13.11 -0.64 11.58
CA ASP A 289 12.69 -1.29 12.82
C ASP A 289 11.33 -1.96 12.63
N THR A 290 11.34 -3.29 12.67
CA THR A 290 10.12 -4.09 12.55
C THR A 290 9.20 -4.05 13.78
N ASN A 291 9.57 -3.29 14.82
CA ASN A 291 8.67 -2.92 15.92
C ASN A 291 7.97 -1.58 15.66
N ILE A 292 8.34 -0.84 14.62
CA ILE A 292 7.62 0.36 14.18
C ILE A 292 6.77 -0.02 12.97
N ILE A 293 5.49 0.34 13.02
CA ILE A 293 4.54 0.12 11.93
C ILE A 293 3.82 1.43 11.59
N SER A 294 3.43 1.58 10.33
CA SER A 294 2.57 2.67 9.87
C SER A 294 1.25 2.11 9.35
N VAL A 295 0.15 2.79 9.66
CA VAL A 295 -1.23 2.39 9.35
C VAL A 295 -1.99 3.57 8.75
N SER A 296 -2.78 3.31 7.72
CA SER A 296 -3.65 4.32 7.10
C SER A 296 -4.92 3.71 6.50
N GLY A 297 -5.80 4.55 5.96
CA GLY A 297 -7.05 4.15 5.28
C GLY A 297 -8.26 4.04 6.20
N PHE A 298 -8.15 4.49 7.45
CA PHE A 298 -9.26 4.60 8.41
C PHE A 298 -9.90 6.00 8.37
N ASP A 299 -9.07 7.01 8.19
CA ASP A 299 -9.40 8.43 8.15
C ASP A 299 -8.39 9.17 7.25
N SER A 300 -8.31 10.49 7.39
CA SER A 300 -7.35 11.36 6.67
C SER A 300 -5.91 11.24 7.17
N ASN A 301 -5.63 10.35 8.12
CA ASN A 301 -4.34 10.32 8.82
C ASN A 301 -3.49 9.11 8.44
N VAL A 302 -2.18 9.25 8.64
CA VAL A 302 -1.25 8.13 8.72
C VAL A 302 -0.74 8.03 10.14
N HIS A 303 -1.03 6.92 10.80
CA HIS A 303 -0.60 6.66 12.17
C HIS A 303 0.68 5.85 12.17
N VAL A 304 1.61 6.19 13.04
CA VAL A 304 2.82 5.41 13.30
C VAL A 304 2.80 4.91 14.73
N TYR A 305 2.96 3.60 14.90
CA TYR A 305 2.94 2.93 16.19
C TYR A 305 4.24 2.19 16.47
N ASP A 306 4.68 2.26 17.72
CA ASP A 306 5.62 1.33 18.32
C ASP A 306 4.83 0.16 18.93
N ILE A 307 5.12 -1.05 18.45
CA ILE A 307 4.48 -2.31 18.83
C ILE A 307 5.42 -3.24 19.60
N SER A 308 6.51 -2.71 20.18
CA SER A 308 7.43 -3.49 21.02
C SER A 308 6.77 -4.09 22.26
N ASN A 309 5.74 -3.43 22.81
CA ASN A 309 4.98 -3.90 23.97
C ASN A 309 3.46 -3.68 23.77
N ASN A 310 2.92 -2.58 24.30
CA ASN A 310 1.57 -2.11 24.00
C ASN A 310 1.65 -1.08 22.86
N PRO A 311 0.60 -0.96 22.03
CA PRO A 311 0.59 0.00 20.95
C PRO A 311 0.74 1.40 21.53
N ARG A 312 1.88 2.03 21.24
CA ARG A 312 2.12 3.44 21.54
C ARG A 312 2.17 4.18 20.22
N GLU A 313 1.26 5.13 20.05
CA GLU A 313 1.32 6.04 18.90
C GLU A 313 2.56 6.93 19.07
N VAL A 314 3.51 6.80 18.15
CA VAL A 314 4.73 7.61 18.15
C VAL A 314 4.59 8.84 17.27
N PHE A 315 3.71 8.79 16.27
CA PHE A 315 3.43 9.92 15.40
C PHE A 315 2.07 9.76 14.71
N VAL A 316 1.42 10.89 14.42
CA VAL A 316 0.24 10.95 13.53
C VAL A 316 0.48 12.04 12.51
N HIS A 317 0.44 11.66 11.24
CA HIS A 317 0.42 12.61 10.14
C HIS A 317 -1.02 13.01 9.86
N GLU A 318 -1.37 14.23 10.24
CA GLU A 318 -2.70 14.81 10.05
C GLU A 318 -2.81 15.58 8.73
N GLY A 319 -1.71 15.67 7.98
CA GLY A 319 -1.45 16.52 6.81
C GLY A 319 -2.54 16.57 5.73
N HIS A 320 -3.21 15.45 5.46
CA HIS A 320 -4.27 15.42 4.45
C HIS A 320 -5.58 16.04 4.96
N GLY A 321 -5.83 16.03 6.27
CA GLY A 321 -7.07 16.49 6.88
C GLY A 321 -7.21 18.01 6.96
N ASN A 322 -6.11 18.76 7.03
CA ASN A 322 -6.15 20.23 7.14
C ASN A 322 -5.55 20.91 5.91
N VAL A 323 -5.85 20.33 4.74
CA VAL A 323 -5.77 21.06 3.47
C VAL A 323 -7.05 21.91 3.36
N GLU A 324 -6.93 23.12 2.84
CA GLU A 324 -8.08 24.00 2.63
C GLU A 324 -9.18 23.30 1.81
N GLY A 325 -10.43 23.40 2.26
CA GLY A 325 -11.57 22.77 1.57
C GLY A 325 -11.63 21.24 1.66
N CYS A 326 -10.88 20.61 2.58
CA CYS A 326 -10.89 19.16 2.77
C CYS A 326 -12.28 18.65 3.19
N GLU A 327 -12.78 17.63 2.49
CA GLU A 327 -14.04 16.98 2.87
C GLU A 327 -13.85 16.13 4.14
N SER A 328 -14.82 16.17 5.06
CA SER A 328 -14.79 15.42 6.32
C SER A 328 -14.78 13.89 6.17
N ASN A 329 -14.95 13.39 4.94
CA ASN A 329 -14.87 11.99 4.58
C ASN A 329 -13.57 11.60 3.86
N THR A 330 -12.59 12.51 3.79
CA THR A 330 -11.29 12.25 3.19
C THR A 330 -10.61 11.07 3.89
N VAL A 331 -10.03 10.18 3.09
CA VAL A 331 -9.31 9.01 3.59
C VAL A 331 -7.99 8.89 2.82
N VAL A 332 -6.93 8.51 3.54
CA VAL A 332 -5.64 8.14 2.94
C VAL A 332 -5.83 6.91 2.05
N THR A 333 -5.40 7.00 0.80
CA THR A 333 -5.57 5.94 -0.20
C THR A 333 -4.37 5.02 -0.29
N SER A 334 -3.17 5.53 0.03
CA SER A 334 -1.93 4.76 0.03
C SER A 334 -0.87 5.47 0.87
N HIS A 335 0.03 4.69 1.47
CA HIS A 335 1.26 5.22 2.05
C HIS A 335 2.39 4.22 1.91
N SER A 336 3.63 4.74 1.88
CA SER A 336 4.85 3.93 1.89
C SER A 336 5.92 4.62 2.72
N TRP A 337 6.75 3.81 3.38
CA TRP A 337 8.05 4.28 3.85
C TRP A 337 8.90 4.65 2.66
N PHE A 338 9.65 5.75 2.76
CA PHE A 338 10.35 6.36 1.65
C PHE A 338 11.80 6.68 2.02
N GLY A 339 12.69 6.49 1.04
CA GLY A 339 14.09 6.90 1.15
C GLY A 339 14.95 6.08 2.11
N HIS A 340 16.20 6.51 2.23
CA HIS A 340 17.17 5.98 3.19
C HIS A 340 17.21 6.81 4.49
N GLU A 341 16.33 7.77 4.68
CA GLU A 341 16.27 8.54 5.92
C GLU A 341 15.31 7.89 6.93
N GLU A 342 15.53 8.14 8.22
CA GLU A 342 14.63 7.62 9.26
C GLU A 342 13.33 8.41 9.22
N ASN A 343 12.23 7.75 9.57
CA ASN A 343 10.95 8.42 9.79
C ASN A 343 10.40 9.18 8.58
N TYR A 344 10.81 8.81 7.36
CA TYR A 344 10.37 9.46 6.13
C TYR A 344 9.33 8.59 5.41
N LEU A 345 8.16 9.16 5.15
CA LEU A 345 7.05 8.53 4.46
C LEU A 345 6.53 9.41 3.32
N ILE A 346 5.84 8.75 2.39
CA ILE A 346 5.01 9.37 1.37
C ILE A 346 3.59 8.82 1.51
N SER A 347 2.58 9.68 1.43
CA SER A 347 1.17 9.29 1.50
C SER A 347 0.31 10.06 0.50
N SER A 348 -0.78 9.45 0.07
CA SER A 348 -1.79 10.07 -0.80
C SER A 348 -3.18 9.92 -0.22
N ALA A 349 -4.10 10.83 -0.55
CA ALA A 349 -5.48 10.77 -0.06
C ALA A 349 -6.52 11.07 -1.16
N LYS A 350 -7.80 10.75 -0.87
CA LYS A 350 -8.93 10.95 -1.80
C LYS A 350 -9.14 12.43 -2.18
N ASN A 351 -8.68 13.36 -1.34
CA ASN A 351 -8.69 14.80 -1.62
C ASN A 351 -7.60 15.24 -2.60
N LYS A 352 -7.03 14.31 -3.39
CA LYS A 352 -6.09 14.55 -4.48
C LYS A 352 -4.69 15.00 -4.03
N THR A 353 -4.41 14.95 -2.74
CA THR A 353 -3.11 15.37 -2.23
C THR A 353 -2.13 14.20 -2.11
N ILE A 354 -0.86 14.50 -2.38
CA ILE A 354 0.30 13.65 -2.10
C ILE A 354 1.22 14.41 -1.17
N GLN A 355 1.66 13.79 -0.08
CA GLN A 355 2.48 14.45 0.93
C GLN A 355 3.72 13.59 1.23
N CYS A 356 4.89 14.19 1.15
CA CYS A 356 6.17 13.60 1.56
C CYS A 356 6.58 14.25 2.87
N TRP A 357 6.66 13.46 3.94
CA TRP A 357 6.87 13.99 5.28
C TRP A 357 7.82 13.15 6.11
N GLN A 358 8.64 13.83 6.89
CA GLN A 358 9.58 13.26 7.83
C GLN A 358 9.31 13.85 9.21
N TYR A 359 9.20 13.00 10.21
CA TYR A 359 8.96 13.42 11.60
C TYR A 359 10.18 13.20 12.48
N GLU A 360 10.28 14.00 13.54
CA GLU A 360 11.23 13.80 14.63
C GLU A 360 10.55 13.01 15.76
N THR A 361 11.30 12.15 16.44
CA THR A 361 10.83 11.33 17.58
C THR A 361 11.26 11.91 18.91
#